data_AF-A0A257AC69-F1
#
_entry.id   AF-A0A257AC69-F1
#
_cell.length_a   1.000
_cell.length_b   1.000
_cell.length_c   1.000
_cell.angle_alpha   90.00
_cell.angle_beta   90.00
_cell.angle_gamma   90.00
#
_symmetry.space_group_name_H-M   'P 1'
#
loop_
_entity.id
_entity.type
_entity.pdbx_description
1 polymer ?
#
loop_
_entity_poly.entity_id
_entity_poly.type
_entity_poly.pdbx_seq_one_letter_code
_entity_poly.pdbx_strand_id
1 'polypeptide(L)'
;MKTDYGTGTINIEYDPSVVHVTGVFNGSESTVVAENIDNVIGVVKISAWNIYGISGDIDFADVEFTVVGSSTDSTPLNLDIAVLKDISYKAKSSVANTSTPHAPQKIIQHPI
;
A
#
# COMPACT_ATOMS: atom_id res chain seq x y z
N MET A 1 22.89 11.79 6.15
CA MET A 1 22.82 10.40 5.63
C MET A 1 21.46 10.24 4.98
N LYS A 2 21.38 9.83 3.71
CA LYS A 2 20.10 9.67 2.98
C LYS A 2 19.25 8.60 3.69
N THR A 3 18.08 8.99 4.19
CA THR A 3 17.14 8.14 4.93
C THR A 3 15.99 7.66 4.04
N ASP A 4 16.28 7.52 2.75
CA ASP A 4 15.28 7.45 1.71
C ASP A 4 14.84 6.00 1.46
N TYR A 5 13.54 5.80 1.25
CA TYR A 5 12.94 4.52 0.88
C TYR A 5 13.70 3.84 -0.25
N GLY A 6 14.19 2.63 0.03
CA GLY A 6 14.86 1.77 -0.95
C GLY A 6 14.00 0.57 -1.34
N THR A 7 13.39 -0.10 -0.37
CA THR A 7 12.53 -1.26 -0.62
C THR A 7 11.57 -1.49 0.54
N GLY A 8 10.42 -2.10 0.24
CA GLY A 8 9.45 -2.49 1.24
C GLY A 8 8.59 -3.65 0.81
N THR A 9 7.88 -4.19 1.79
CA THR A 9 6.82 -5.17 1.63
C THR A 9 5.64 -4.73 2.48
N ILE A 10 4.48 -4.63 1.87
CA ILE A 10 3.20 -4.36 2.54
C ILE A 10 2.26 -5.55 2.39
N ASN A 11 1.34 -5.69 3.35
CA ASN A 11 0.17 -6.54 3.23
C ASN A 11 -1.07 -5.65 3.25
N ILE A 12 -2.04 -5.94 2.39
CA ILE A 12 -3.38 -5.33 2.43
C ILE A 12 -4.36 -6.45 2.68
N GLU A 13 -5.06 -6.38 3.81
CA GLU A 13 -6.16 -7.27 4.13
C GLU A 13 -7.50 -6.62 3.76
N TYR A 14 -8.40 -7.43 3.22
CA TYR A 14 -9.74 -7.08 2.79
C TYR A 14 -10.69 -8.27 3.01
N ASP A 15 -11.98 -8.04 2.91
CA ASP A 15 -13.00 -9.08 2.94
C ASP A 15 -13.16 -9.65 1.52
N PRO A 16 -12.74 -10.92 1.28
CA PRO A 16 -12.78 -11.52 -0.04
C PRO A 16 -14.21 -11.79 -0.52
N SER A 17 -15.21 -11.77 0.37
CA SER A 17 -16.61 -11.87 -0.04
C SER A 17 -17.15 -10.57 -0.63
N VAL A 18 -16.46 -9.45 -0.43
CA VAL A 18 -16.87 -8.12 -0.90
C VAL A 18 -16.10 -7.71 -2.15
N VAL A 19 -14.77 -7.84 -2.12
CA VAL A 19 -13.89 -7.48 -3.24
C VAL A 19 -12.83 -8.54 -3.47
N HIS A 20 -12.39 -8.67 -4.72
CA HIS A 20 -11.18 -9.39 -5.09
C HIS A 20 -10.16 -8.42 -5.65
N VAL A 21 -8.88 -8.62 -5.32
CA VAL A 21 -7.78 -7.94 -6.01
C VAL A 21 -7.59 -8.61 -7.37
N THR A 22 -7.54 -7.81 -8.43
CA THR A 22 -7.37 -8.28 -9.81
C THR A 22 -6.10 -7.77 -10.47
N GLY A 23 -5.46 -6.76 -9.89
CA GLY A 23 -4.23 -6.19 -10.39
C GLY A 23 -3.44 -5.47 -9.32
N VAL A 24 -2.12 -5.50 -9.47
CA VAL A 24 -1.17 -4.68 -8.71
C VAL A 24 -0.22 -4.05 -9.72
N PHE A 25 -0.01 -2.75 -9.60
CA PHE A 25 0.78 -1.97 -10.55
C PHE A 25 1.80 -1.10 -9.81
N ASN A 26 2.82 -0.65 -10.55
CA ASN A 26 3.80 0.30 -10.03
C ASN A 26 3.12 1.59 -9.58
N GLY A 27 3.56 2.13 -8.45
CA GLY A 27 3.30 3.53 -8.12
C GLY A 27 4.23 4.45 -8.91
N SER A 28 3.96 5.74 -8.92
CA SER A 28 4.77 6.73 -9.65
C SER A 28 6.24 6.75 -9.21
N GLU A 29 6.53 6.44 -7.94
CA GLU A 29 7.89 6.44 -7.39
C GLU A 29 8.36 5.07 -6.90
N SER A 30 7.61 4.01 -7.14
CA SER A 30 7.90 2.67 -6.59
C SER A 30 7.59 1.59 -7.62
N THR A 31 8.59 0.78 -7.94
CA THR A 31 8.43 -0.34 -8.88
C THR A 31 8.08 -1.60 -8.10
N VAL A 32 6.91 -2.18 -8.37
CA VAL A 32 6.48 -3.48 -7.87
C VAL A 32 7.36 -4.56 -8.51
N VAL A 33 7.92 -5.43 -7.67
CA VAL A 33 8.80 -6.52 -8.10
C VAL A 33 8.20 -7.90 -7.86
N ALA A 34 7.23 -7.99 -6.94
CA ALA A 34 6.49 -9.20 -6.68
C ALA A 34 5.20 -8.88 -5.94
N GLU A 35 4.15 -9.61 -6.30
CA GLU A 35 2.86 -9.61 -5.64
C GLU A 35 2.39 -11.05 -5.40
N ASN A 36 1.65 -11.25 -4.31
CA ASN A 36 0.94 -12.48 -4.05
C ASN A 36 -0.49 -12.12 -3.66
N ILE A 37 -1.42 -12.34 -4.60
CA ILE A 37 -2.84 -12.10 -4.43
C ILE A 37 -3.49 -13.40 -3.95
N ASP A 38 -4.05 -13.38 -2.74
CA ASP A 38 -4.83 -14.48 -2.19
C ASP A 38 -6.26 -14.00 -1.88
N ASN A 39 -7.11 -14.10 -2.89
CA ASN A 39 -8.54 -13.80 -2.80
C ASN A 39 -9.32 -14.86 -2.00
N VAL A 40 -8.72 -15.96 -1.55
CA VAL A 40 -9.42 -16.95 -0.70
C VAL A 40 -9.44 -16.46 0.74
N ILE A 41 -8.32 -15.93 1.22
CA ILE A 41 -8.19 -15.42 2.59
C ILE A 41 -8.34 -13.90 2.70
N GLY A 42 -8.38 -13.18 1.57
CA GLY A 42 -8.57 -11.72 1.55
C GLY A 42 -7.30 -10.94 1.82
N VAL A 43 -6.17 -11.36 1.26
CA VAL A 43 -4.88 -10.69 1.46
C VAL A 43 -4.15 -10.52 0.14
N VAL A 44 -3.56 -9.35 -0.08
CA VAL A 44 -2.51 -9.15 -1.09
C VAL A 44 -1.23 -8.71 -0.42
N LYS A 45 -0.13 -9.40 -0.74
CA LYS A 45 1.23 -9.01 -0.31
C LYS A 45 1.96 -8.41 -1.49
N ILE A 46 2.56 -7.24 -1.32
CA ILE A 46 3.20 -6.49 -2.39
C ILE A 46 4.61 -6.11 -1.94
N SER A 47 5.61 -6.46 -2.76
CA SER A 47 6.99 -6.03 -2.58
C SER A 47 7.38 -5.09 -3.70
N ALA A 48 7.99 -3.96 -3.33
CA ALA A 48 8.39 -2.93 -4.26
C ALA A 48 9.72 -2.29 -3.84
N TRP A 49 10.28 -1.49 -4.75
CA TRP A 49 11.54 -0.77 -4.51
C TRP A 49 11.63 0.58 -5.22
N ASN A 50 12.54 1.41 -4.72
CA ASN A 50 13.08 2.58 -5.42
C ASN A 50 14.60 2.58 -5.23
N ILE A 51 15.34 2.26 -6.29
CA ILE A 51 16.81 2.14 -6.22
C ILE A 51 17.54 3.48 -6.07
N TYR A 52 16.86 4.60 -6.31
CA TYR A 52 17.44 5.95 -6.20
C TYR A 52 17.24 6.58 -4.82
N GLY A 53 16.31 6.05 -4.04
CA GLY A 53 15.92 6.58 -2.76
C GLY A 53 15.02 7.80 -2.91
N ILE A 54 13.81 7.71 -2.37
CA ILE A 54 12.91 8.86 -2.19
C ILE A 54 12.47 9.04 -0.73
N SER A 55 12.16 10.27 -0.35
CA SER A 55 11.64 10.65 0.98
C SER A 55 10.31 11.37 0.83
N GLY A 56 9.48 11.35 1.88
CA GLY A 56 8.15 11.97 1.90
C GLY A 56 7.05 10.93 1.78
N ASP A 57 5.88 11.37 1.32
CA ASP A 57 4.79 10.47 0.94
C ASP A 57 5.16 9.79 -0.38
N ILE A 58 4.98 8.48 -0.44
CA ILE A 58 5.43 7.64 -1.55
C ILE A 58 4.24 6.88 -2.08
N ASP A 59 4.00 6.98 -3.37
CA ASP A 59 3.08 6.08 -4.05
C ASP A 59 3.74 4.70 -4.19
N PHE A 60 3.40 3.81 -3.26
CA PHE A 60 4.09 2.52 -3.12
C PHE A 60 3.67 1.51 -4.20
N ALA A 61 2.37 1.44 -4.50
CA ALA A 61 1.77 0.58 -5.50
C ALA A 61 0.29 0.96 -5.71
N ASP A 62 -0.19 0.81 -6.94
CA ASP A 62 -1.62 0.86 -7.27
C ASP A 62 -2.23 -0.54 -7.17
N VAL A 63 -3.41 -0.66 -6.55
CA VAL A 63 -4.12 -1.94 -6.40
C VAL A 63 -5.52 -1.83 -6.98
N GLU A 64 -5.83 -2.71 -7.92
CA GLU A 64 -7.13 -2.79 -8.54
C GLU A 64 -8.01 -3.83 -7.84
N PHE A 65 -9.21 -3.39 -7.45
CA PHE A 65 -10.22 -4.21 -6.80
C PHE A 65 -11.45 -4.36 -7.71
N THR A 66 -11.94 -5.59 -7.85
CA THR A 66 -13.23 -5.91 -8.45
C THR A 66 -14.22 -6.27 -7.36
N VAL A 67 -15.39 -5.63 -7.36
CA VAL A 67 -16.47 -5.94 -6.41
C VAL A 67 -17.12 -7.27 -6.78
N VAL A 68 -17.25 -8.16 -5.80
CA VAL A 68 -17.90 -9.48 -5.93
C VAL A 68 -19.07 -9.66 -4.95
N GLY A 69 -19.17 -8.81 -3.94
CA GLY A 69 -20.28 -8.79 -2.98
C GLY A 69 -21.49 -7.96 -3.44
N SER A 70 -22.39 -7.69 -2.51
CA SER A 70 -23.57 -6.85 -2.74
C SER A 70 -23.21 -5.38 -2.76
N SER A 71 -24.05 -4.55 -3.40
CA SER A 71 -23.83 -3.09 -3.49
C SER A 71 -23.89 -2.36 -2.14
N THR A 72 -24.37 -3.01 -1.08
CA THR A 72 -24.41 -2.48 0.28
C THR A 72 -23.23 -2.94 1.12
N ASP A 73 -22.44 -3.90 0.63
CA ASP A 73 -21.33 -4.46 1.37
C ASP A 73 -20.14 -3.48 1.31
N SER A 74 -19.36 -3.47 2.38
CA SER A 74 -18.17 -2.64 2.49
C SER A 74 -17.09 -3.43 3.20
N THR A 75 -15.84 -3.18 2.83
CA THR A 75 -14.71 -3.85 3.45
C THR A 75 -13.68 -2.82 3.92
N PRO A 76 -13.18 -2.91 5.16
CA PRO A 76 -12.01 -2.14 5.56
C PRO A 76 -10.79 -2.63 4.79
N LEU A 77 -9.92 -1.71 4.41
CA LEU A 77 -8.58 -2.03 3.90
C LEU A 77 -7.58 -1.84 5.04
N ASN A 78 -7.04 -2.93 5.56
CA ASN A 78 -6.02 -2.88 6.60
C ASN A 78 -4.64 -3.00 5.97
N LEU A 79 -3.81 -1.96 6.11
CA LEU A 79 -2.47 -1.93 5.58
C LEU A 79 -1.44 -2.20 6.68
N ASP A 80 -0.66 -3.26 6.50
CA ASP A 80 0.46 -3.63 7.37
C ASP A 80 1.79 -3.47 6.62
N ILE A 81 2.78 -2.87 7.28
CA ILE A 81 4.11 -2.67 6.72
C ILE A 81 5.03 -3.75 7.30
N ALA A 82 5.15 -4.86 6.59
CA ALA A 82 5.98 -5.99 7.01
C ALA A 82 7.48 -5.67 6.92
N VAL A 83 7.89 -4.91 5.90
CA VAL A 83 9.28 -4.51 5.69
C VAL A 83 9.32 -3.08 5.14
N LEU A 84 10.17 -2.25 5.72
CA LEU A 84 10.60 -1.00 5.09
C LEU A 84 12.09 -0.76 5.35
N LYS A 85 12.85 -0.51 4.28
CA LYS A 85 14.29 -0.29 4.34
C LYS A 85 14.71 0.85 3.42
N ASP A 86 15.81 1.52 3.78
CA ASP A 86 16.46 2.49 2.90
C ASP A 86 17.31 1.82 1.81
N ILE A 87 17.89 2.62 0.92
CA ILE A 87 18.79 2.16 -0.17
C ILE A 87 20.06 1.47 0.34
N SER A 88 20.38 1.57 1.64
CA SER A 88 21.47 0.84 2.30
C SER A 88 20.96 -0.39 3.06
N TYR A 89 19.72 -0.80 2.82
CA TYR A 89 19.02 -1.91 3.46
C TYR A 89 18.85 -1.79 4.99
N LYS A 90 18.95 -0.58 5.54
CA LYS A 90 18.67 -0.36 6.97
C LYS A 90 17.18 -0.17 7.19
N ALA A 91 16.64 -0.83 8.22
CA ALA A 91 15.22 -0.76 8.56
C ALA A 91 14.76 0.67 8.90
N LYS A 92 13.50 0.97 8.58
CA LYS A 92 12.83 2.25 8.89
C LYS A 92 11.49 2.00 9.58
N SER A 93 11.09 2.96 10.41
CA SER A 93 9.71 3.08 10.88
C SER A 93 8.95 3.99 9.92
N SER A 94 7.70 3.62 9.63
CA SER A 94 6.80 4.36 8.75
C SER A 94 5.36 4.23 9.24
N VAL A 95 4.51 5.14 8.79
CA VAL A 95 3.07 5.07 8.98
C VAL A 95 2.44 4.87 7.61
N ALA A 96 1.52 3.92 7.52
CA ALA A 96 0.69 3.69 6.35
C ALA A 96 -0.42 4.74 6.28
N ASN A 97 -0.53 5.46 5.16
CA ASN A 97 -1.67 6.33 4.86
C ASN A 97 -2.45 5.72 3.69
N THR A 98 -3.75 5.48 3.86
CA THR A 98 -4.62 4.98 2.79
C THR A 98 -5.32 6.15 2.10
N SER A 99 -5.08 6.32 0.80
CA SER A 99 -5.85 7.22 -0.06
C SER A 99 -7.14 6.48 -0.45
N THR A 100 -8.29 6.91 0.05
CA THR A 100 -9.59 6.27 -0.26
C THR A 100 -9.93 6.36 -1.76
N PRO A 101 -10.52 5.32 -2.39
CA PRO A 101 -11.10 5.45 -3.72
C PRO A 101 -12.39 6.29 -3.62
N HIS A 102 -12.40 7.45 -4.30
CA HIS A 102 -13.47 8.46 -4.38
C HIS A 102 -13.59 9.42 -3.16
N ALA A 103 -13.20 10.69 -3.37
CA ALA A 103 -12.93 11.78 -2.42
C ALA A 103 -14.11 12.31 -1.56
N PRO A 104 -13.93 13.28 -0.60
CA PRO A 104 -12.69 13.91 -0.10
C PRO A 104 -12.50 13.77 1.43
N GLN A 105 -11.25 13.64 1.90
CA GLN A 105 -10.92 13.77 3.33
C GLN A 105 -10.05 15.01 3.56
N LYS A 106 -10.67 16.06 4.08
CA LYS A 106 -10.01 17.25 4.61
C LYS A 106 -9.64 16.97 6.06
N ILE A 107 -8.35 16.99 6.40
CA ILE A 107 -7.90 16.95 7.79
C ILE A 107 -6.94 18.12 8.03
N ILE A 108 -7.31 18.94 9.01
CA ILE A 108 -6.66 20.16 9.49
C ILE A 108 -5.78 19.76 10.67
N GLN A 109 -4.56 20.32 10.82
CA GLN A 109 -3.97 20.55 12.15
C GLN A 109 -3.16 21.84 12.24
N HIS A 110 -3.20 22.41 13.44
CA HIS A 110 -2.77 23.76 13.83
C HIS A 110 -1.28 23.84 14.21
N PRO A 111 -0.65 25.01 14.07
CA PRO A 111 0.66 25.25 14.65
C PRO A 111 0.56 25.43 16.18
N ILE A 112 1.61 24.99 16.88
CA ILE A 112 1.86 25.25 18.30
C ILE A 112 2.17 26.74 18.50
#